data_AF-A0A937IV36-F1
#
_entry.id   AF-A0A937IV36-F1
#
_cell.length_a   1.000
_cell.length_b   1.000
_cell.length_c   1.000
_cell.angle_alpha   90.00
_cell.angle_beta   90.00
_cell.angle_gamma   90.00
#
_symmetry.space_group_name_H-M   'P 1'
#
loop_
_entity.id
_entity.type
_entity.pdbx_description
1 polymer ?
#
loop_
_entity_poly.entity_id
_entity_poly.type
_entity_poly.pdbx_seq_one_letter_code
_entity_poly.pdbx_strand_id
1 'polypeptide(L)'
;MNNHKEKIKFYHILIITILILTSASFVFNWVPIEVLRYVSILLLASQIWYEIISNDRLFLTSPLFLLSSSSLVFFSFFQGLALDLYQPVGFSRVLIAIGSDAERYIAAFGCVMLAGHILVSSVKKIKPKSKKRKRIVDNYLIYNYFIFFIIILTFVNIYYFHTEPDPAAILNVPLRHFLPPLQTFMLLLLIRKNFINGERFSFLTGLFSCIIFGGMFAVHEGKIPILFGTVIILYYMRLTKLSIKKIFFCCFITLILGITGLQLISVMRSPEGSMETFISGSVAEDLGDNNLPKLLRAPLLKAVYRQTDTIYCLNKVLNYHSEDIFILSKQFFWLEGLVPRIIWPDKPSLSMGKIYTRKYCVFSSNPNHHSSVTLLGQPFITGGNIGLFLNIGLLILGLSGITLLTRETLSLSTLSVVALTPWLIDMDQNFGLYVANLVKFFFIIFPLIIIIGFSEKNKHIWRFINLLNLREKTK
;
A
#
# COMPACT_ATOMS: atom_id res chain seq x y z
N MET A 1 -4.39 39.44 0.84
CA MET A 1 -4.57 38.06 1.34
C MET A 1 -5.66 37.27 0.61
N ASN A 2 -6.70 37.89 0.02
CA ASN A 2 -7.73 37.20 -0.78
C ASN A 2 -7.20 36.63 -2.12
N ASN A 3 -6.39 37.41 -2.83
CA ASN A 3 -5.85 37.03 -4.15
C ASN A 3 -5.01 35.72 -4.12
N HIS A 4 -4.29 35.43 -3.03
CA HIS A 4 -3.53 34.17 -2.89
C HIS A 4 -4.43 32.95 -2.66
N LYS A 5 -5.56 33.10 -1.94
CA LYS A 5 -6.49 31.99 -1.68
C LYS A 5 -7.28 31.61 -2.93
N GLU A 6 -7.62 32.59 -3.75
CA GLU A 6 -8.29 32.38 -5.03
C GLU A 6 -7.38 31.65 -6.02
N LYS A 7 -6.11 32.04 -6.12
CA LYS A 7 -5.10 31.33 -6.93
C LYS A 7 -4.95 29.86 -6.55
N ILE A 8 -4.94 29.53 -5.26
CA ILE A 8 -4.87 28.13 -4.78
C ILE A 8 -6.11 27.33 -5.21
N LYS A 9 -7.30 27.88 -5.01
CA LYS A 9 -8.53 27.19 -5.40
C LYS A 9 -8.59 26.96 -6.90
N PHE A 10 -8.23 27.97 -7.67
CA PHE A 10 -8.17 27.89 -9.13
C PHE A 10 -7.20 26.79 -9.59
N TYR A 11 -6.00 26.73 -9.00
CA TYR A 11 -5.02 25.68 -9.29
C TYR A 11 -5.57 24.27 -9.03
N HIS A 12 -6.20 24.03 -7.88
CA HIS A 12 -6.79 22.73 -7.58
C HIS A 12 -7.94 22.36 -8.53
N ILE A 13 -8.84 23.30 -8.83
CA ILE A 13 -9.94 23.06 -9.78
C ILE A 13 -9.39 22.72 -11.16
N LEU A 14 -8.39 23.46 -11.63
CA LEU A 14 -7.75 23.22 -12.92
C LEU A 14 -7.12 21.82 -12.97
N ILE A 15 -6.31 21.45 -11.98
CA ILE A 15 -5.67 20.12 -11.95
C ILE A 15 -6.68 19.00 -11.85
N ILE A 16 -7.71 19.13 -11.01
CA ILE A 16 -8.78 18.13 -10.91
C ILE A 16 -9.48 17.96 -12.26
N THR A 17 -9.77 19.06 -12.95
CA THR A 17 -10.40 19.03 -14.28
C THR A 17 -9.52 18.31 -15.29
N ILE A 18 -8.22 18.62 -15.31
CA ILE A 18 -7.25 17.95 -16.18
C ILE A 18 -7.17 16.46 -15.82
N LEU A 19 -7.13 16.09 -14.54
CA LEU A 19 -7.09 14.68 -14.10
C LEU A 19 -8.32 13.89 -14.52
N ILE A 20 -9.51 14.49 -14.42
CA ILE A 20 -10.76 13.86 -14.87
C ILE A 20 -10.73 13.68 -16.40
N LEU A 21 -10.30 14.70 -17.15
CA LEU A 21 -10.18 14.62 -18.60
C LEU A 21 -9.15 13.57 -19.04
N THR A 22 -7.99 13.52 -18.39
CA THR A 22 -6.94 12.50 -18.61
C THR A 22 -7.47 11.11 -18.29
N SER A 23 -8.19 10.94 -17.18
CA SER A 23 -8.83 9.68 -16.80
C SER A 23 -9.85 9.20 -17.84
N ALA A 24 -10.72 10.10 -18.31
CA ALA A 24 -11.66 9.81 -19.39
C ALA A 24 -10.93 9.45 -20.69
N SER A 25 -9.84 10.15 -21.02
CA SER A 25 -9.04 9.87 -22.21
C SER A 25 -8.36 8.50 -22.16
N PHE A 26 -7.98 8.02 -20.98
CA PHE A 26 -7.51 6.65 -20.80
C PHE A 26 -8.62 5.64 -21.10
N VAL A 27 -9.82 5.83 -20.53
CA VAL A 27 -10.95 4.88 -20.67
C VAL A 27 -11.51 4.85 -22.10
N PHE A 28 -11.64 6.01 -22.75
CA PHE A 28 -12.27 6.13 -24.08
C PHE A 28 -11.27 6.18 -25.24
N ASN A 29 -9.98 5.99 -24.97
CA ASN A 29 -8.93 5.96 -25.99
C ASN A 29 -8.85 7.22 -26.87
N TRP A 30 -9.19 8.40 -26.33
CA TRP A 30 -9.16 9.66 -27.08
C TRP A 30 -7.75 10.15 -27.45
N VAL A 31 -6.76 9.79 -26.63
CA VAL A 31 -5.37 10.23 -26.76
C VAL A 31 -4.44 9.02 -26.67
N PRO A 32 -3.28 9.02 -27.38
CA PRO A 32 -2.26 7.99 -27.23
C PRO A 32 -1.82 7.81 -25.78
N ILE A 33 -1.64 6.56 -25.35
CA ILE A 33 -1.36 6.22 -23.95
C ILE A 33 -0.02 6.81 -23.48
N GLU A 34 0.95 6.92 -24.37
CA GLU A 34 2.28 7.49 -24.13
C GLU A 34 2.15 8.93 -23.64
N VAL A 35 1.37 9.75 -24.35
CA VAL A 35 1.11 11.15 -23.97
C VAL A 35 0.44 11.20 -22.60
N LEU A 36 -0.58 10.36 -22.39
CA LEU A 36 -1.31 10.33 -21.13
C LEU A 36 -0.44 9.89 -19.94
N ARG A 37 0.53 8.98 -20.13
CA ARG A 37 1.52 8.59 -19.11
C ARG A 37 2.33 9.80 -18.64
N TYR A 38 2.93 10.55 -19.57
CA TYR A 38 3.74 11.73 -19.23
C TYR A 38 2.90 12.81 -18.56
N VAL A 39 1.70 13.09 -19.08
CA VAL A 39 0.77 14.06 -18.47
C VAL A 39 0.43 13.65 -17.03
N SER A 40 0.14 12.37 -16.79
CA SER A 40 -0.22 11.86 -15.45
C SER A 40 0.93 12.00 -14.45
N ILE A 41 2.17 11.70 -14.86
CA ILE A 41 3.36 11.86 -14.00
C ILE A 41 3.64 13.34 -13.73
N LEU A 42 3.47 14.22 -14.72
CA LEU A 42 3.60 15.66 -14.53
C LEU A 42 2.58 16.19 -13.53
N LEU A 43 1.32 15.74 -13.59
CA LEU A 43 0.28 16.11 -12.64
C LEU A 43 0.62 15.62 -11.23
N LEU A 44 1.07 14.37 -11.09
CA LEU A 44 1.52 13.81 -9.80
C LEU A 44 2.70 14.60 -9.21
N ALA A 45 3.71 14.90 -10.03
CA ALA A 45 4.87 15.72 -9.64
C ALA A 45 4.46 17.14 -9.25
N SER A 46 3.52 17.75 -9.98
CA SER A 46 3.01 19.08 -9.69
C SER A 46 2.31 19.13 -8.33
N GLN A 47 1.56 18.08 -7.96
CA GLN A 47 0.90 17.98 -6.66
C GLN A 47 1.92 17.85 -5.52
N ILE A 48 2.95 17.01 -5.70
CA ILE A 48 4.06 16.88 -4.73
C ILE A 48 4.72 18.25 -4.53
N TRP A 49 5.04 18.93 -5.62
CA TRP A 49 5.68 20.24 -5.62
C TRP A 49 4.83 21.28 -4.87
N TYR A 50 3.53 21.34 -5.18
CA TYR A 50 2.57 22.21 -4.51
C TYR A 50 2.49 21.95 -3.00
N GLU A 51 2.43 20.70 -2.57
CA GLU A 51 2.37 20.34 -1.15
C GLU A 51 3.65 20.61 -0.37
N ILE A 52 4.80 20.52 -1.04
CA ILE A 52 6.09 20.89 -0.47
C ILE A 52 6.15 22.40 -0.25
N ILE A 53 5.77 23.20 -1.24
CA ILE A 53 5.74 24.67 -1.15
C ILE A 53 4.75 25.14 -0.08
N SER A 54 3.56 24.53 -0.02
CA SER A 54 2.52 24.87 0.96
C SER A 54 2.77 24.29 2.37
N ASN A 55 3.81 23.47 2.54
CA ASN A 55 4.23 22.84 3.80
C ASN A 55 3.16 21.93 4.46
N ASP A 56 2.24 21.39 3.66
CA ASP A 56 1.15 20.50 4.12
C ASP A 56 1.57 19.02 4.07
N ARG A 57 2.39 18.62 3.07
CA ARG A 57 3.00 17.28 2.89
C ARG A 57 2.09 16.11 3.30
N LEU A 58 0.81 16.21 2.97
CA LEU A 58 -0.21 15.20 3.22
C LEU A 58 0.04 13.97 2.34
N PHE A 59 0.53 14.19 1.11
CA PHE A 59 0.86 13.17 0.12
C PHE A 59 1.72 12.01 0.68
N LEU A 60 2.63 12.29 1.63
CA LEU A 60 3.50 11.29 2.26
C LEU A 60 2.74 10.23 3.07
N THR A 61 1.50 10.50 3.47
CA THR A 61 0.72 9.59 4.35
C THR A 61 -0.72 9.43 3.89
N SER A 62 -1.08 9.99 2.73
CA SER A 62 -2.41 9.84 2.16
C SER A 62 -2.49 8.50 1.42
N PRO A 63 -3.34 7.56 1.85
CA PRO A 63 -3.52 6.32 1.11
C PRO A 63 -3.96 6.55 -0.34
N LEU A 64 -4.81 7.56 -0.59
CA LEU A 64 -5.20 7.96 -1.96
C LEU A 64 -3.99 8.35 -2.81
N PHE A 65 -3.13 9.23 -2.30
CA PHE A 65 -1.95 9.66 -3.03
C PHE A 65 -0.98 8.52 -3.27
N LEU A 66 -0.71 7.70 -2.25
CA LEU A 66 0.25 6.61 -2.33
C LEU A 66 -0.25 5.50 -3.27
N LEU A 67 -1.54 5.17 -3.24
CA LEU A 67 -2.14 4.22 -4.17
C LEU A 67 -2.16 4.78 -5.60
N SER A 68 -2.49 6.06 -5.78
CA SER A 68 -2.38 6.76 -7.07
C SER A 68 -0.96 6.70 -7.64
N SER A 69 0.03 7.05 -6.82
CA SER A 69 1.45 6.98 -7.20
C SER A 69 1.85 5.56 -7.57
N SER A 70 1.35 4.56 -6.85
CA SER A 70 1.63 3.15 -7.16
C SER A 70 1.12 2.78 -8.56
N SER A 71 -0.15 3.08 -8.83
CA SER A 71 -0.80 2.81 -10.13
C SER A 71 -0.13 3.58 -11.28
N LEU A 72 0.12 4.88 -11.14
CA LEU A 72 0.66 5.70 -12.23
C LEU A 72 2.15 5.42 -12.50
N VAL A 73 2.96 5.25 -11.45
CA VAL A 73 4.41 5.06 -11.61
C VAL A 73 4.74 3.62 -11.96
N PHE A 74 4.30 2.65 -11.15
CA PHE A 74 4.77 1.25 -11.29
C PHE A 74 3.97 0.43 -12.30
N PHE A 75 2.66 0.68 -12.41
CA PHE A 75 1.80 -0.08 -13.33
C PHE A 75 1.62 0.56 -14.70
N SER A 76 2.07 1.81 -14.90
CA SER A 76 1.93 2.48 -16.20
C SER A 76 3.25 3.10 -16.68
N PHE A 77 3.77 4.14 -16.01
CA PHE A 77 4.95 4.86 -16.52
C PHE A 77 6.21 4.00 -16.65
N PHE A 78 6.61 3.27 -15.59
CA PHE A 78 7.79 2.41 -15.63
C PHE A 78 7.62 1.20 -16.56
N GLN A 79 6.39 0.73 -16.75
CA GLN A 79 6.11 -0.31 -17.76
C GLN A 79 6.39 0.26 -19.16
N GLY A 80 5.84 1.44 -19.47
CA GLY A 80 6.09 2.11 -20.75
C GLY A 80 7.57 2.31 -21.06
N LEU A 81 8.36 2.79 -20.08
CA LEU A 81 9.81 2.98 -20.26
C LEU A 81 10.59 1.66 -20.45
N ALA A 82 10.08 0.54 -19.94
CA ALA A 82 10.74 -0.75 -20.08
C ALA A 82 10.67 -1.31 -21.52
N LEU A 83 9.69 -0.89 -22.33
CA LEU A 83 9.61 -1.26 -23.75
C LEU A 83 10.78 -0.72 -24.55
N ASP A 84 11.20 0.53 -24.28
CA ASP A 84 12.28 1.19 -25.02
C ASP A 84 13.66 0.57 -24.74
N LEU A 85 13.76 -0.27 -23.70
CA LEU A 85 15.01 -0.83 -23.20
C LEU A 85 15.28 -2.28 -23.63
N TYR A 86 14.31 -3.01 -24.21
CA TYR A 86 14.45 -4.46 -24.45
C TYR A 86 13.86 -4.95 -25.78
N GLN A 87 14.59 -5.87 -26.44
CA GLN A 87 14.14 -6.51 -27.68
C GLN A 87 12.95 -7.47 -27.47
N PRO A 88 12.03 -7.57 -28.44
CA PRO A 88 10.67 -8.12 -28.26
C PRO A 88 10.55 -9.66 -28.18
N VAL A 89 11.59 -10.44 -28.49
CA VAL A 89 11.42 -11.87 -28.83
C VAL A 89 11.11 -12.77 -27.62
N GLY A 90 11.58 -12.42 -26.42
CA GLY A 90 11.26 -13.13 -25.17
C GLY A 90 10.05 -12.55 -24.39
N PHE A 91 9.43 -11.49 -24.90
CA PHE A 91 8.59 -10.57 -24.11
C PHE A 91 7.16 -10.40 -24.65
N SER A 92 6.59 -11.42 -25.31
CA SER A 92 5.23 -11.36 -25.87
C SER A 92 4.15 -10.96 -24.84
N ARG A 93 4.30 -11.34 -23.56
CA ARG A 93 3.40 -10.93 -22.47
C ARG A 93 3.52 -9.44 -22.10
N VAL A 94 4.74 -8.90 -22.15
CA VAL A 94 5.03 -7.47 -21.91
C VAL A 94 4.42 -6.62 -23.02
N LEU A 95 4.53 -7.05 -24.27
CA LEU A 95 3.90 -6.38 -25.41
C LEU A 95 2.37 -6.40 -25.34
N ILE A 96 1.76 -7.49 -24.85
CA ILE A 96 0.30 -7.59 -24.68
C ILE A 96 -0.20 -6.75 -23.50
N ALA A 97 0.60 -6.61 -22.44
CA ALA A 97 0.20 -5.88 -21.24
C ALA A 97 0.36 -4.36 -21.40
N ILE A 98 1.41 -3.90 -22.07
CA ILE A 98 1.72 -2.48 -22.17
C ILE A 98 0.94 -1.84 -23.31
N GLY A 99 0.23 -0.76 -23.02
CA GLY A 99 -0.71 -0.12 -23.94
C GLY A 99 -2.10 -0.75 -23.95
N SER A 100 -2.30 -1.83 -23.19
CA SER A 100 -3.58 -2.54 -23.10
C SER A 100 -4.67 -1.73 -22.40
N ASP A 101 -5.92 -2.14 -22.60
CA ASP A 101 -7.05 -1.58 -21.87
C ASP A 101 -6.86 -1.73 -20.35
N ALA A 102 -6.28 -2.84 -19.89
CA ALA A 102 -5.98 -3.03 -18.47
C ALA A 102 -5.06 -1.96 -17.89
N GLU A 103 -3.98 -1.60 -18.60
CA GLU A 103 -3.11 -0.51 -18.17
C GLU A 103 -3.89 0.81 -18.13
N ARG A 104 -4.72 1.07 -19.15
CA ARG A 104 -5.54 2.29 -19.23
C ARG A 104 -6.52 2.39 -18.07
N TYR A 105 -7.20 1.31 -17.69
CA TYR A 105 -8.08 1.28 -16.52
C TYR A 105 -7.31 1.52 -15.22
N ILE A 106 -6.11 0.94 -15.06
CA ILE A 106 -5.25 1.17 -13.89
C ILE A 106 -4.77 2.64 -13.82
N ALA A 107 -4.36 3.21 -14.95
CA ALA A 107 -3.91 4.59 -15.01
C ALA A 107 -5.06 5.58 -14.79
N ALA A 108 -6.24 5.31 -15.37
CA ALA A 108 -7.46 6.06 -15.12
C ALA A 108 -7.82 6.05 -13.63
N PHE A 109 -7.78 4.89 -12.99
CA PHE A 109 -7.96 4.73 -11.54
C PHE A 109 -6.95 5.57 -10.75
N GLY A 110 -5.67 5.53 -11.13
CA GLY A 110 -4.62 6.35 -10.52
C GLY A 110 -4.90 7.86 -10.62
N CYS A 111 -5.40 8.34 -11.76
CA CYS A 111 -5.80 9.74 -11.95
C CYS A 111 -6.98 10.14 -11.06
N VAL A 112 -8.01 9.29 -10.96
CA VAL A 112 -9.17 9.57 -10.09
C VAL A 112 -8.77 9.56 -8.62
N MET A 113 -7.91 8.63 -8.18
CA MET A 113 -7.35 8.66 -6.81
C MET A 113 -6.62 9.97 -6.53
N LEU A 114 -5.81 10.47 -7.48
CA LEU A 114 -5.09 11.72 -7.32
C LEU A 114 -6.05 12.91 -7.22
N ALA A 115 -7.10 12.93 -8.06
CA ALA A 115 -8.14 13.96 -7.98
C ALA A 115 -8.85 13.93 -6.62
N GLY A 116 -9.17 12.74 -6.10
CA GLY A 116 -9.72 12.53 -4.76
C GLY A 116 -8.78 13.06 -3.67
N HIS A 117 -7.48 12.80 -3.79
CA HIS A 117 -6.48 13.34 -2.87
C HIS A 117 -6.44 14.88 -2.89
N ILE A 118 -6.48 15.51 -4.06
CA ILE A 118 -6.48 16.98 -4.20
C ILE A 118 -7.77 17.58 -3.64
N LEU A 119 -8.92 16.94 -3.86
CA LEU A 119 -10.18 17.34 -3.23
C LEU A 119 -10.06 17.28 -1.70
N VAL A 120 -9.53 16.18 -1.17
CA VAL A 120 -9.31 16.00 0.26
C VAL A 120 -8.29 17.02 0.78
N SER A 121 -7.21 17.36 0.07
CA SER A 121 -6.26 18.39 0.51
C SER A 121 -6.86 19.80 0.46
N SER A 122 -7.86 20.02 -0.39
CA SER A 122 -8.57 21.31 -0.56
C SER A 122 -9.57 21.63 0.56
N VAL A 123 -10.19 20.63 1.18
CA VAL A 123 -11.21 20.85 2.21
C VAL A 123 -10.58 21.60 3.38
N LYS A 124 -11.04 22.84 3.64
CA LYS A 124 -10.43 23.86 4.52
C LYS A 124 -9.73 23.29 5.76
N LYS A 125 -8.53 23.82 6.04
CA LYS A 125 -7.78 23.68 7.29
C LYS A 125 -8.73 23.82 8.48
N ILE A 126 -9.07 22.69 9.13
CA ILE A 126 -9.23 22.71 10.58
C ILE A 126 -7.92 23.33 11.05
N LYS A 127 -7.97 24.55 11.60
CA LYS A 127 -6.76 25.25 12.06
C LYS A 127 -5.94 24.21 12.80
N PRO A 128 -4.71 23.87 12.35
CA PRO A 128 -3.89 22.93 13.08
C PRO A 128 -3.80 23.53 14.47
N LYS A 129 -4.43 22.88 15.46
CA LYS A 129 -4.36 23.33 16.85
C LYS A 129 -2.88 23.53 17.10
N SER A 130 -2.51 24.76 17.43
CA SER A 130 -1.15 25.28 17.48
C SER A 130 -0.12 24.19 17.74
N LYS A 131 0.97 24.17 16.96
CA LYS A 131 2.20 23.35 17.12
C LYS A 131 2.87 23.40 18.51
N LYS A 132 2.18 23.81 19.58
CA LYS A 132 2.60 23.50 20.93
C LYS A 132 2.62 21.97 21.02
N ARG A 133 3.83 21.41 20.97
CA ARG A 133 4.12 20.03 21.41
C ARG A 133 3.51 19.91 22.80
N LYS A 134 2.26 19.47 22.89
CA LYS A 134 1.71 19.08 24.19
C LYS A 134 2.51 17.85 24.56
N ARG A 135 3.40 18.01 25.53
CA ARG A 135 4.12 16.91 26.14
C ARG A 135 3.05 15.91 26.57
N ILE A 136 3.04 14.77 25.91
CA ILE A 136 2.14 13.68 26.24
C ILE A 136 2.63 13.17 27.59
N VAL A 137 1.77 13.22 28.60
CA VAL A 137 2.11 12.70 29.94
C VAL A 137 2.09 11.18 29.80
N ASP A 138 3.28 10.60 29.70
CA ASP A 138 3.45 9.20 29.32
C ASP A 138 3.34 8.25 30.52
N ASN A 139 2.55 7.19 30.38
CA ASN A 139 2.64 6.02 31.23
C ASN A 139 3.69 5.04 30.67
N TYR A 140 4.96 5.23 31.03
CA TYR A 140 6.10 4.46 30.52
C TYR A 140 5.96 2.94 30.66
N LEU A 141 5.26 2.48 31.71
CA LEU A 141 5.05 1.06 31.97
C LEU A 141 4.27 0.40 30.84
N ILE A 142 3.14 0.97 30.44
CA ILE A 142 2.27 0.42 29.37
C ILE A 142 3.05 0.26 28.06
N TYR A 143 3.89 1.25 27.72
CA TYR A 143 4.68 1.20 26.49
C TYR A 143 5.77 0.12 26.56
N ASN A 144 6.48 0.00 27.67
CA ASN A 144 7.54 -0.99 27.83
C ASN A 144 6.97 -2.42 27.78
N TYR A 145 5.83 -2.67 28.45
CA TYR A 145 5.13 -3.96 28.36
C TYR A 145 4.69 -4.27 26.94
N PHE A 146 4.16 -3.27 26.23
CA PHE A 146 3.71 -3.47 24.86
C PHE A 146 4.88 -3.77 23.90
N ILE A 147 6.01 -3.08 24.03
CA ILE A 147 7.24 -3.37 23.27
C ILE A 147 7.73 -4.78 23.56
N PHE A 148 7.83 -5.13 24.84
CA PHE A 148 8.28 -6.45 25.28
C PHE A 148 7.39 -7.57 24.72
N PHE A 149 6.07 -7.37 24.75
CA PHE A 149 5.09 -8.29 24.18
C PHE A 149 5.32 -8.50 22.68
N ILE A 150 5.52 -7.44 21.88
CA ILE A 150 5.75 -7.58 20.43
C ILE A 150 7.11 -8.22 20.12
N ILE A 151 8.15 -7.95 20.93
CA ILE A 151 9.45 -8.61 20.77
C ILE A 151 9.30 -10.11 20.98
N ILE A 152 8.68 -10.53 22.10
CA ILE A 152 8.42 -11.95 22.36
C ILE A 152 7.63 -12.56 21.22
N LEU A 153 6.56 -11.89 20.77
CA LEU A 153 5.72 -12.39 19.68
C LEU A 153 6.50 -12.57 18.38
N THR A 154 7.46 -11.67 18.11
CA THR A 154 8.35 -11.75 16.94
C THR A 154 9.29 -12.94 17.05
N PHE A 155 9.94 -13.14 18.19
CA PHE A 155 10.84 -14.29 18.42
C PHE A 155 10.10 -15.61 18.38
N VAL A 156 8.91 -15.69 18.99
CA VAL A 156 8.04 -16.86 18.95
C VAL A 156 7.68 -17.19 17.50
N ASN A 157 7.32 -16.20 16.69
CA ASN A 157 7.00 -16.42 15.28
C ASN A 157 8.21 -16.91 14.44
N ILE A 158 9.41 -16.38 14.70
CA ILE A 158 10.65 -16.86 14.04
C ILE A 158 10.96 -18.29 14.48
N TYR A 159 10.87 -18.58 15.79
CA TYR A 159 11.13 -19.90 16.35
C TYR A 159 10.20 -20.95 15.73
N TYR A 160 8.88 -20.73 15.80
CA TYR A 160 7.90 -21.62 15.17
C TYR A 160 8.14 -21.79 13.67
N PHE A 161 8.51 -20.73 12.96
CA PHE A 161 8.80 -20.84 11.53
C PHE A 161 9.94 -21.82 11.22
N HIS A 162 10.97 -21.88 12.08
CA HIS A 162 12.13 -22.74 11.87
C HIS A 162 12.01 -24.13 12.49
N THR A 163 11.17 -24.30 13.52
CA THR A 163 11.03 -25.59 14.21
C THR A 163 9.88 -26.44 13.71
N GLU A 164 8.87 -25.86 13.05
CA GLU A 164 7.71 -26.63 12.60
C GLU A 164 8.03 -27.41 11.31
N PRO A 165 7.84 -28.75 11.29
CA PRO A 165 8.25 -29.60 10.17
C PRO A 165 7.34 -29.48 8.93
N ASP A 166 6.14 -28.89 9.07
CA ASP A 166 5.19 -28.71 7.96
C ASP A 166 4.96 -27.22 7.63
N PRO A 167 5.48 -26.72 6.48
CA PRO A 167 5.24 -25.35 6.04
C PRO A 167 3.77 -25.00 5.78
N ALA A 168 2.88 -25.99 5.60
CA ALA A 168 1.44 -25.76 5.52
C ALA A 168 0.80 -25.53 6.90
N ALA A 169 1.29 -26.17 7.95
CA ALA A 169 0.88 -25.92 9.34
C ALA A 169 1.30 -24.51 9.82
N ILE A 170 2.46 -24.03 9.36
CA ILE A 170 2.97 -22.68 9.64
C ILE A 170 2.03 -21.56 9.13
N LEU A 171 1.32 -21.78 8.02
CA LEU A 171 0.34 -20.82 7.47
C LEU A 171 -0.97 -20.77 8.26
N ASN A 172 -1.26 -21.81 9.06
CA ASN A 172 -2.48 -21.92 9.85
C ASN A 172 -2.34 -21.33 11.26
N VAL A 173 -1.15 -20.89 11.67
CA VAL A 173 -0.94 -20.25 12.98
C VAL A 173 -1.61 -18.87 12.97
N PRO A 174 -2.72 -18.66 13.72
CA PRO A 174 -3.47 -17.41 13.70
C PRO A 174 -2.58 -16.21 14.03
N LEU A 175 -1.63 -16.42 14.94
CA LEU A 175 -0.64 -15.46 15.44
C LEU A 175 0.12 -14.71 14.33
N ARG A 176 0.44 -15.41 13.22
CA ARG A 176 1.21 -14.83 12.11
C ARG A 176 0.46 -13.71 11.40
N HIS A 177 -0.87 -13.79 11.34
CA HIS A 177 -1.69 -12.73 10.76
C HIS A 177 -1.89 -11.52 11.67
N PHE A 178 -1.65 -11.67 12.98
CA PHE A 178 -1.72 -10.56 13.95
C PHE A 178 -0.42 -9.77 14.01
N LEU A 179 0.72 -10.42 13.80
CA LEU A 179 2.02 -9.84 14.10
C LEU A 179 2.39 -8.64 13.22
N PRO A 180 2.29 -8.67 11.87
CA PRO A 180 2.68 -7.54 11.03
C PRO A 180 1.98 -6.21 11.34
N PRO A 181 0.64 -6.13 11.50
CA PRO A 181 -0.03 -4.86 11.83
C PRO A 181 0.36 -4.35 13.23
N LEU A 182 0.58 -5.25 14.20
CA LEU A 182 1.02 -4.87 15.55
C LEU A 182 2.45 -4.31 15.55
N GLN A 183 3.39 -4.99 14.87
CA GLN A 183 4.75 -4.53 14.67
C GLN A 183 4.78 -3.16 13.98
N THR A 184 3.91 -3.01 12.97
CA THR A 184 3.79 -1.77 12.20
C THR A 184 3.34 -0.60 13.04
N PHE A 185 2.25 -0.79 13.77
CA PHE A 185 1.73 0.22 14.66
C PHE A 185 2.73 0.59 15.78
N MET A 186 3.41 -0.40 16.36
CA MET A 186 4.41 -0.18 17.41
C MET A 186 5.61 0.63 16.92
N LEU A 187 6.18 0.30 15.76
CA LEU A 187 7.35 1.01 15.25
C LEU A 187 7.01 2.47 14.90
N LEU A 188 5.86 2.71 14.27
CA LEU A 188 5.38 4.06 14.00
C LEU A 188 5.12 4.84 15.30
N LEU A 189 4.66 4.18 16.36
CA LEU A 189 4.44 4.78 17.67
C LEU A 189 5.75 5.23 18.30
N LEU A 190 6.80 4.40 18.22
CA LEU A 190 8.16 4.77 18.66
C LEU A 190 8.68 5.98 17.89
N ILE A 191 8.53 6.00 16.57
CA ILE A 191 8.95 7.12 15.73
C ILE A 191 8.22 8.41 16.14
N ARG A 192 6.90 8.34 16.32
CA ARG A 192 6.08 9.47 16.79
C ARG A 192 6.57 9.96 18.15
N LYS A 193 6.90 9.06 19.07
CA LYS A 193 7.42 9.40 20.40
C LYS A 193 8.80 9.99 20.39
N ASN A 194 9.73 9.41 19.63
CA ASN A 194 11.08 9.95 19.44
C ASN A 194 10.99 11.41 18.96
N PHE A 195 10.05 11.71 18.06
CA PHE A 195 9.83 13.07 17.58
C PHE A 195 9.23 14.02 18.64
N ILE A 196 8.35 13.54 19.53
CA ILE A 196 7.69 14.37 20.56
C ILE A 196 8.59 14.58 21.78
N ASN A 197 9.23 13.52 22.27
CA ASN A 197 9.95 13.46 23.54
C ASN A 197 11.48 13.56 23.40
N GLY A 198 12.01 13.61 22.17
CA GLY A 198 13.46 13.71 21.90
C GLY A 198 14.16 12.35 21.82
N GLU A 199 15.49 12.41 21.71
CA GLU A 199 16.39 11.31 21.29
C GLU A 199 16.40 10.06 22.21
N ARG A 200 15.77 10.13 23.39
CA ARG A 200 15.70 9.03 24.36
C ARG A 200 15.14 7.73 23.75
N PHE A 201 14.30 7.83 22.73
CA PHE A 201 13.72 6.66 22.05
C PHE A 201 14.42 6.29 20.75
N SER A 202 15.46 7.01 20.34
CA SER A 202 16.15 6.79 19.06
C SER A 202 16.80 5.42 18.99
N PHE A 203 17.58 5.06 20.02
CA PHE A 203 18.20 3.73 20.13
C PHE A 203 17.17 2.60 20.11
N LEU A 204 16.10 2.73 20.91
CA LEU A 204 15.02 1.75 21.00
C LEU A 204 14.31 1.58 19.65
N THR A 205 14.07 2.68 18.92
CA THR A 205 13.47 2.67 17.59
C THR A 205 14.36 1.93 16.58
N GLY A 206 15.67 2.22 16.59
CA GLY A 206 16.64 1.56 15.71
C GLY A 206 16.75 0.06 15.99
N LEU A 207 16.96 -0.32 17.25
CA LEU A 207 17.04 -1.72 17.67
C LEU A 207 15.78 -2.49 17.29
N PHE A 208 14.60 -1.93 17.57
CA PHE A 208 13.32 -2.59 17.28
C PHE A 208 13.05 -2.68 15.78
N SER A 209 13.48 -1.69 14.99
CA SER A 209 13.45 -1.79 13.53
C SER A 209 14.27 -2.98 13.04
N CYS A 210 15.51 -3.13 13.52
CA CYS A 210 16.37 -4.26 13.14
C CYS A 210 15.74 -5.61 13.49
N ILE A 211 15.17 -5.76 14.69
CA ILE A 211 14.50 -7.00 15.13
C ILE A 211 13.29 -7.31 14.24
N ILE A 212 12.42 -6.33 13.97
CA ILE A 212 11.23 -6.57 13.15
C ILE A 212 11.62 -6.91 11.71
N PHE A 213 12.48 -6.11 11.07
CA PHE A 213 12.86 -6.35 9.69
C PHE A 213 13.60 -7.69 9.56
N GLY A 214 14.59 -7.95 10.42
CA GLY A 214 15.29 -9.23 10.46
C GLY A 214 14.33 -10.41 10.62
N GLY A 215 13.36 -10.30 11.54
CA GLY A 215 12.33 -11.30 11.74
C GLY A 215 11.43 -11.51 10.53
N MET A 216 10.86 -10.46 9.95
CA MET A 216 9.96 -10.59 8.79
C MET A 216 10.69 -11.17 7.56
N PHE A 217 11.95 -10.79 7.33
CA PHE A 217 12.76 -11.35 6.24
C PHE A 217 13.07 -12.84 6.50
N ALA A 218 13.32 -13.24 7.74
CA ALA A 218 13.56 -14.64 8.12
C ALA A 218 12.35 -15.54 7.86
N VAL A 219 11.11 -15.05 8.07
CA VAL A 219 9.86 -15.82 7.81
C VAL A 219 9.44 -15.76 6.32
N HIS A 220 10.36 -15.42 5.43
CA HIS A 220 10.19 -15.33 3.96
C HIS A 220 9.04 -14.44 3.47
N GLU A 221 8.61 -13.41 4.21
CA GLU A 221 7.63 -12.45 3.72
C GLU A 221 8.36 -11.34 2.95
N GLY A 222 8.44 -11.41 1.61
CA GLY A 222 9.24 -10.43 0.84
C GLY A 222 8.56 -9.08 0.58
N LYS A 223 7.25 -9.09 0.31
CA LYS A 223 6.50 -7.89 -0.10
C LYS A 223 6.15 -6.98 1.10
N ILE A 224 5.74 -7.59 2.21
CA ILE A 224 5.25 -6.88 3.40
C ILE A 224 6.34 -5.99 4.02
N PRO A 225 7.60 -6.44 4.23
CA PRO A 225 8.66 -5.61 4.77
C PRO A 225 8.99 -4.41 3.90
N ILE A 226 8.96 -4.56 2.57
CA ILE A 226 9.26 -3.45 1.65
C ILE A 226 8.19 -2.36 1.76
N LEU A 227 6.91 -2.75 1.72
CA LEU A 227 5.80 -1.82 1.90
C LEU A 227 5.84 -1.17 3.28
N PHE A 228 6.15 -1.97 4.31
CA PHE A 228 6.23 -1.50 5.69
C PHE A 228 7.37 -0.48 5.90
N GLY A 229 8.58 -0.79 5.41
CA GLY A 229 9.72 0.14 5.45
C GLY A 229 9.46 1.42 4.69
N THR A 230 8.83 1.33 3.52
CA THR A 230 8.44 2.51 2.74
C THR A 230 7.50 3.42 3.54
N VAL A 231 6.47 2.86 4.16
CA VAL A 231 5.50 3.61 4.97
C VAL A 231 6.15 4.27 6.19
N ILE A 232 7.06 3.57 6.88
CA ILE A 232 7.85 4.11 7.99
C ILE A 232 8.65 5.34 7.56
N ILE A 233 9.36 5.23 6.44
CA ILE A 233 10.23 6.29 5.94
C ILE A 233 9.40 7.51 5.54
N LEU A 234 8.29 7.31 4.82
CA LEU A 234 7.39 8.40 4.44
C LEU A 234 6.79 9.11 5.65
N TYR A 235 6.39 8.36 6.69
CA TYR A 235 5.90 8.94 7.94
C TYR A 235 6.98 9.73 8.67
N TYR A 236 8.18 9.18 8.78
CA TYR A 236 9.33 9.87 9.37
C TYR A 236 9.67 11.17 8.63
N MET A 237 9.67 11.15 7.29
CA MET A 237 9.88 12.34 6.44
C MET A 237 8.81 13.41 6.68
N ARG A 238 7.56 12.99 6.91
CA ARG A 238 6.45 13.90 7.21
C ARG A 238 6.63 14.58 8.56
N LEU A 239 7.07 13.84 9.58
CA LEU A 239 7.32 14.39 10.92
C LEU A 239 8.50 15.36 10.93
N THR A 240 9.62 14.98 10.32
CA THR A 240 10.88 15.74 10.37
C THR A 240 10.93 16.94 9.43
N LYS A 241 9.95 17.09 8.52
CA LYS A 241 9.88 18.19 7.54
C LYS A 241 11.20 18.38 6.76
N LEU A 242 11.84 17.28 6.36
CA LEU A 242 13.11 17.28 5.61
C LEU A 242 13.08 18.21 4.37
N SER A 243 14.22 18.79 4.02
CA SER A 243 14.34 19.52 2.75
C SER A 243 14.19 18.58 1.54
N ILE A 244 13.89 19.13 0.36
CA ILE A 244 13.74 18.35 -0.89
C ILE A 244 14.99 17.50 -1.16
N LYS A 245 16.19 18.07 -0.97
CA LYS A 245 17.46 17.36 -1.12
C LYS A 245 17.53 16.12 -0.21
N LYS A 246 17.14 16.26 1.05
CA LYS A 246 17.11 15.16 2.02
C LYS A 246 16.03 14.13 1.69
N ILE A 247 14.88 14.58 1.18
CA ILE A 247 13.82 13.68 0.68
C ILE A 247 14.35 12.80 -0.44
N PHE A 248 14.98 13.41 -1.45
CA PHE A 248 15.57 12.67 -2.58
C PHE A 248 16.63 11.67 -2.11
N PHE A 249 17.51 12.09 -1.22
CA PHE A 249 18.53 11.22 -0.63
C PHE A 249 17.93 10.05 0.18
N CYS A 250 16.89 10.30 0.99
CA CYS A 250 16.17 9.23 1.69
C CYS A 250 15.50 8.26 0.73
N CYS A 251 14.83 8.74 -0.32
CA CYS A 251 14.24 7.89 -1.35
C CYS A 251 15.29 7.02 -2.05
N PHE A 252 16.45 7.61 -2.38
CA PHE A 252 17.57 6.91 -3.00
C PHE A 252 18.14 5.81 -2.10
N ILE A 253 18.39 6.10 -0.82
CA ILE A 253 18.84 5.08 0.16
C ILE A 253 17.80 3.97 0.30
N THR A 254 16.52 4.33 0.39
CA THR A 254 15.43 3.35 0.52
C THR A 254 15.39 2.42 -0.69
N LEU A 255 15.58 2.96 -1.89
CA LEU A 255 15.66 2.19 -3.13
C LEU A 255 16.83 1.20 -3.08
N ILE A 256 18.03 1.66 -2.70
CA ILE A 256 19.23 0.80 -2.58
C ILE A 256 18.98 -0.33 -1.57
N LEU A 257 18.54 0.01 -0.36
CA LEU A 257 18.26 -0.99 0.69
C LEU A 257 17.16 -1.98 0.27
N GLY A 258 16.12 -1.50 -0.41
CA GLY A 258 15.06 -2.34 -0.95
C GLY A 258 15.57 -3.31 -2.02
N ILE A 259 16.44 -2.84 -2.91
CA ILE A 259 17.09 -3.67 -3.94
C ILE A 259 17.98 -4.73 -3.28
N THR A 260 18.85 -4.33 -2.35
CA THR A 260 19.73 -5.26 -1.62
C THR A 260 18.93 -6.29 -0.83
N GLY A 261 17.85 -5.87 -0.15
CA GLY A 261 16.97 -6.79 0.56
C GLY A 261 16.27 -7.79 -0.37
N LEU A 262 15.76 -7.33 -1.53
CA LEU A 262 15.18 -8.20 -2.55
C LEU A 262 16.18 -9.22 -3.10
N GLN A 263 17.44 -8.82 -3.29
CA GLN A 263 18.52 -9.71 -3.71
C GLN A 263 18.82 -10.75 -2.64
N LEU A 264 18.97 -10.33 -1.37
CA LEU A 264 19.20 -11.24 -0.26
C LEU A 264 18.07 -12.28 -0.14
N ILE A 265 16.82 -11.85 -0.24
CA ILE A 265 15.66 -12.77 -0.28
C ILE A 265 15.76 -13.73 -1.46
N SER A 266 16.19 -13.25 -2.63
CA SER A 266 16.31 -14.11 -3.82
C SER A 266 17.37 -15.19 -3.61
N VAL A 267 18.50 -14.85 -2.99
CA VAL A 267 19.57 -15.79 -2.62
C VAL A 267 19.10 -16.76 -1.53
N MET A 268 18.37 -16.27 -0.52
CA MET A 268 17.82 -17.11 0.55
C MET A 268 16.67 -18.03 0.10
N ARG A 269 16.09 -17.81 -1.09
CA ARG A 269 14.95 -18.57 -1.62
C ARG A 269 15.33 -19.58 -2.71
N SER A 270 16.57 -19.60 -3.21
CA SER A 270 16.96 -20.64 -4.17
C SER A 270 17.11 -21.97 -3.41
N PRO A 271 16.41 -23.04 -3.83
CA PRO A 271 16.50 -24.36 -3.17
C PRO A 271 17.90 -24.98 -3.29
N GLU A 272 18.72 -24.47 -4.21
CA GLU A 272 20.16 -24.70 -4.30
C GLU A 272 20.84 -23.40 -3.82
N GLY A 273 21.43 -23.42 -2.63
CA GLY A 273 22.16 -22.27 -2.07
C GLY A 273 23.49 -21.98 -2.78
N SER A 274 23.55 -22.04 -4.12
CA SER A 274 24.76 -21.66 -4.85
C SER A 274 24.57 -20.27 -5.46
N MET A 275 25.38 -19.35 -4.94
CA MET A 275 25.70 -18.06 -5.56
C MET A 275 26.06 -18.22 -7.05
N GLU A 276 26.48 -19.43 -7.46
CA GLU A 276 26.64 -19.87 -8.85
C GLU A 276 25.40 -19.66 -9.70
N THR A 277 24.18 -20.13 -9.38
CA THR A 277 23.02 -19.95 -10.30
C THR A 277 22.61 -18.49 -10.54
N PHE A 278 22.97 -17.59 -9.62
CA PHE A 278 22.79 -16.14 -9.77
C PHE A 278 23.93 -15.50 -10.59
N ILE A 279 25.12 -16.12 -10.60
CA ILE A 279 26.32 -15.71 -11.35
C ILE A 279 26.36 -16.36 -12.76
N SER A 280 25.85 -17.58 -12.90
CA SER A 280 25.90 -18.49 -14.06
C SER A 280 24.61 -18.52 -14.88
N GLY A 281 23.81 -17.45 -14.79
CA GLY A 281 22.86 -17.11 -15.84
C GLY A 281 21.80 -18.16 -16.16
N SER A 282 20.80 -18.33 -15.31
CA SER A 282 19.56 -19.01 -15.75
C SER A 282 18.67 -18.04 -16.53
N VAL A 283 18.40 -18.40 -17.81
CA VAL A 283 17.43 -17.82 -18.78
C VAL A 283 17.62 -16.33 -19.15
N ALA A 284 18.39 -15.57 -18.37
CA ALA A 284 18.73 -14.17 -18.64
C ALA A 284 20.03 -14.00 -19.46
N GLU A 285 20.71 -15.10 -19.81
CA GLU A 285 21.94 -15.07 -20.63
C GLU A 285 21.67 -14.86 -22.13
N ASP A 286 20.45 -15.09 -22.62
CA ASP A 286 20.08 -14.81 -24.03
C ASP A 286 19.66 -13.34 -24.27
N LEU A 287 19.67 -12.50 -23.25
CA LEU A 287 19.32 -11.08 -23.41
C LEU A 287 20.61 -10.25 -23.48
N GLY A 288 20.98 -9.96 -24.72
CA GLY A 288 22.23 -9.36 -25.20
C GLY A 288 22.85 -8.18 -24.44
N ASP A 289 24.05 -7.87 -24.92
CA ASP A 289 25.09 -6.90 -24.52
C ASP A 289 24.63 -5.48 -24.14
N ASN A 290 23.74 -5.35 -23.15
CA ASN A 290 23.28 -4.05 -22.66
C ASN A 290 24.00 -3.65 -21.37
N ASN A 291 24.54 -2.43 -21.39
CA ASN A 291 25.33 -1.70 -20.37
C ASN A 291 24.73 -1.56 -18.96
N LEU A 292 23.72 -2.34 -18.58
CA LEU A 292 23.11 -2.29 -17.25
C LEU A 292 23.82 -3.31 -16.33
N PRO A 293 24.35 -2.89 -15.17
CA PRO A 293 25.00 -3.82 -14.24
C PRO A 293 24.08 -5.01 -13.90
N LYS A 294 24.60 -6.24 -14.00
CA LYS A 294 23.87 -7.49 -13.69
C LYS A 294 23.12 -7.42 -12.35
N LEU A 295 23.71 -6.70 -11.37
CA LEU A 295 23.16 -6.45 -10.05
C LEU A 295 21.81 -5.69 -10.07
N LEU A 296 21.64 -4.70 -10.95
CA LEU A 296 20.40 -3.92 -11.06
C LEU A 296 19.36 -4.59 -11.96
N ARG A 297 19.81 -5.47 -12.85
CA ARG A 297 18.98 -6.12 -13.88
C ARG A 297 17.94 -7.07 -13.29
N ALA A 298 18.35 -8.02 -12.45
CA ALA A 298 17.45 -9.02 -11.88
C ALA A 298 16.29 -8.47 -11.04
N PRO A 299 16.49 -7.53 -10.08
CA PRO A 299 15.39 -6.96 -9.29
C PRO A 299 14.48 -6.07 -10.12
N LEU A 300 15.03 -5.31 -11.08
CA LEU A 300 14.23 -4.48 -11.98
C LEU A 300 13.36 -5.33 -12.91
N LEU A 301 13.93 -6.38 -13.50
CA LEU A 301 13.16 -7.36 -14.29
C LEU A 301 12.07 -8.03 -13.44
N LYS A 302 12.38 -8.43 -12.20
CA LYS A 302 11.39 -9.05 -11.31
C LYS A 302 10.26 -8.10 -10.95
N ALA A 303 10.55 -6.82 -10.72
CA ALA A 303 9.54 -5.80 -10.45
C ALA A 303 8.66 -5.54 -11.68
N VAL A 304 9.28 -5.32 -12.84
CA VAL A 304 8.58 -5.08 -14.11
C VAL A 304 7.70 -6.28 -14.45
N TYR A 305 8.27 -7.48 -14.47
CA TYR A 305 7.58 -8.74 -14.82
C TYR A 305 6.38 -9.01 -13.92
N ARG A 306 6.52 -8.78 -12.61
CA ARG A 306 5.41 -8.98 -11.67
C ARG A 306 4.22 -8.07 -11.96
N GLN A 307 4.48 -6.79 -12.28
CA GLN A 307 3.40 -5.87 -12.65
C GLN A 307 2.84 -6.21 -14.04
N THR A 308 3.69 -6.62 -14.98
CA THR A 308 3.25 -7.08 -16.30
C THR A 308 2.29 -8.26 -16.20
N ASP A 309 2.62 -9.29 -15.40
CA ASP A 309 1.76 -10.46 -15.19
C ASP A 309 0.40 -10.03 -14.64
N THR A 310 0.39 -9.14 -13.65
CA THR A 310 -0.84 -8.59 -13.07
C THR A 310 -1.69 -7.85 -14.11
N ILE A 311 -1.07 -7.01 -14.94
CA ILE A 311 -1.76 -6.27 -16.03
C ILE A 311 -2.30 -7.25 -17.08
N TYR A 312 -1.52 -8.25 -17.46
CA TYR A 312 -1.92 -9.28 -18.40
C TYR A 312 -3.16 -10.05 -17.92
N CYS A 313 -3.16 -10.49 -16.65
CA CYS A 313 -4.31 -11.16 -16.05
C CYS A 313 -5.55 -10.27 -16.06
N LEU A 314 -5.40 -9.00 -15.70
CA LEU A 314 -6.49 -8.03 -15.74
C LEU A 314 -7.00 -7.84 -17.17
N ASN A 315 -6.13 -7.77 -18.16
CA ASN A 315 -6.52 -7.62 -19.56
C ASN A 315 -7.37 -8.80 -20.03
N LYS A 316 -7.03 -10.04 -19.63
CA LYS A 316 -7.88 -11.19 -19.89
C LYS A 316 -9.24 -11.04 -19.20
N VAL A 317 -9.29 -10.61 -17.94
CA VAL A 317 -10.55 -10.37 -17.24
C VAL A 317 -11.43 -9.34 -17.97
N LEU A 318 -10.85 -8.24 -18.43
CA LEU A 318 -11.58 -7.23 -19.19
C LEU A 318 -12.21 -7.81 -20.46
N ASN A 319 -11.46 -8.63 -21.19
CA ASN A 319 -11.95 -9.28 -22.41
C ASN A 319 -13.03 -10.34 -22.16
N TYR A 320 -12.97 -11.07 -21.04
CA TYR A 320 -13.93 -12.14 -20.74
C TYR A 320 -15.23 -11.66 -20.09
N HIS A 321 -15.22 -10.51 -19.43
CA HIS A 321 -16.31 -10.07 -18.55
C HIS A 321 -16.88 -8.69 -18.92
N SER A 322 -16.51 -8.14 -20.08
CA SER A 322 -17.00 -6.83 -20.54
C SER A 322 -18.51 -6.79 -20.73
N GLU A 323 -19.11 -7.91 -21.12
CA GLU A 323 -20.54 -8.07 -21.41
C GLU A 323 -21.35 -8.67 -20.24
N ASP A 324 -20.71 -8.89 -19.08
CA ASP A 324 -21.40 -9.46 -17.93
C ASP A 324 -22.51 -8.54 -17.42
N ILE A 325 -23.69 -9.12 -17.18
CA ILE A 325 -24.87 -8.37 -16.73
C ILE A 325 -24.65 -7.87 -15.30
N PHE A 326 -24.82 -6.57 -15.12
CA PHE A 326 -24.78 -5.95 -13.80
C PHE A 326 -25.97 -6.40 -12.94
N ILE A 327 -25.66 -7.01 -11.78
CA ILE A 327 -26.64 -7.38 -10.77
C ILE A 327 -26.23 -6.74 -9.45
N LEU A 328 -27.04 -5.79 -8.95
CA LEU A 328 -26.72 -5.00 -7.75
C LEU A 328 -26.48 -5.86 -6.50
N SER A 329 -27.28 -6.90 -6.29
CA SER A 329 -27.15 -7.79 -5.12
C SER A 329 -25.82 -8.53 -5.06
N LYS A 330 -25.16 -8.75 -6.21
CA LYS A 330 -23.85 -9.40 -6.30
C LYS A 330 -22.67 -8.45 -6.09
N GLN A 331 -22.90 -7.13 -6.05
CA GLN A 331 -21.82 -6.14 -5.95
C GLN A 331 -21.28 -5.98 -4.53
N PHE A 332 -21.96 -6.53 -3.54
CA PHE A 332 -21.53 -6.55 -2.15
C PHE A 332 -20.80 -7.83 -1.76
N PHE A 333 -20.22 -8.55 -2.73
CA PHE A 333 -19.47 -9.81 -2.54
C PHE A 333 -18.38 -9.71 -1.45
N TRP A 334 -17.83 -8.53 -1.22
CA TRP A 334 -16.80 -8.29 -0.21
C TRP A 334 -17.34 -8.28 1.23
N LEU A 335 -18.65 -8.14 1.45
CA LEU A 335 -19.28 -8.25 2.77
C LEU A 335 -19.16 -9.65 3.35
N GLU A 336 -19.21 -10.68 2.51
CA GLU A 336 -18.95 -12.07 2.92
C GLU A 336 -17.59 -12.16 3.61
N GLY A 337 -16.63 -11.34 3.16
CA GLY A 337 -15.29 -11.20 3.72
C GLY A 337 -15.22 -10.73 5.17
N LEU A 338 -16.24 -10.02 5.64
CA LEU A 338 -16.27 -9.44 6.98
C LEU A 338 -16.77 -10.42 8.04
N VAL A 339 -17.51 -11.45 7.64
CA VAL A 339 -18.04 -12.46 8.57
C VAL A 339 -16.91 -13.38 9.07
N PRO A 340 -16.64 -13.45 10.38
CA PRO A 340 -15.65 -14.37 10.93
C PRO A 340 -16.03 -15.83 10.66
N ARG A 341 -15.03 -16.69 10.40
CA ARG A 341 -15.27 -18.14 10.22
C ARG A 341 -15.83 -18.84 11.45
N ILE A 342 -15.69 -18.24 12.63
CA ILE A 342 -16.33 -18.73 13.85
C ILE A 342 -17.86 -18.65 13.73
N ILE A 343 -18.38 -17.61 13.05
CA ILE A 343 -19.81 -17.40 12.83
C ILE A 343 -20.29 -18.12 11.57
N TRP A 344 -19.45 -18.19 10.53
CA TRP A 344 -19.74 -18.92 9.30
C TRP A 344 -18.57 -19.86 8.94
N PRO A 345 -18.55 -21.10 9.47
CA PRO A 345 -17.46 -22.04 9.25
C PRO A 345 -17.23 -22.36 7.77
N ASP A 346 -18.32 -22.57 7.03
CA ASP A 346 -18.32 -22.92 5.61
C ASP A 346 -18.13 -21.72 4.68
N LYS A 347 -17.71 -20.57 5.22
CA LYS A 347 -17.50 -19.35 4.45
C LYS A 347 -16.57 -19.59 3.26
N PRO A 348 -16.97 -19.16 2.04
CA PRO A 348 -16.15 -19.32 0.86
C PRO A 348 -14.79 -18.62 1.04
N SER A 349 -13.74 -19.22 0.48
CA SER A 349 -12.41 -18.61 0.48
C SER A 349 -12.42 -17.38 -0.42
N LEU A 350 -12.19 -16.20 0.15
CA LEU A 350 -11.97 -14.98 -0.64
C LEU A 350 -10.63 -14.98 -1.39
N SER A 351 -9.72 -15.88 -1.02
CA SER A 351 -8.45 -16.07 -1.72
C SER A 351 -8.70 -16.91 -2.98
N MET A 352 -9.31 -16.28 -3.97
CA MET A 352 -9.56 -16.88 -5.29
C MET A 352 -8.31 -16.83 -6.19
N GLY A 353 -7.13 -16.50 -5.64
CA GLY A 353 -5.89 -16.32 -6.40
C GLY A 353 -5.54 -17.54 -7.26
N LYS A 354 -5.70 -18.76 -6.74
CA LYS A 354 -5.47 -19.99 -7.51
C LYS A 354 -6.43 -20.14 -8.70
N ILE A 355 -7.70 -19.79 -8.49
CA ILE A 355 -8.74 -19.87 -9.53
C ILE A 355 -8.49 -18.82 -10.60
N TYR A 356 -8.17 -17.58 -10.21
CA TYR A 356 -7.83 -16.51 -11.13
C TYR A 356 -6.56 -16.79 -11.92
N THR A 357 -5.55 -17.36 -11.26
CA THR A 357 -4.30 -17.76 -11.93
C THR A 357 -4.57 -18.74 -13.06
N ARG A 358 -5.36 -19.80 -12.77
CA ARG A 358 -5.71 -20.83 -13.75
C ARG A 358 -6.57 -20.28 -14.89
N LYS A 359 -7.53 -19.41 -14.58
CA LYS A 359 -8.52 -18.93 -15.55
C LYS A 359 -8.01 -17.77 -16.42
N TYR A 360 -7.21 -16.86 -15.85
CA TYR A 360 -6.85 -15.59 -16.50
C TYR A 360 -5.34 -15.38 -16.70
N CYS A 361 -4.47 -16.07 -15.97
CA CYS A 361 -3.02 -15.78 -15.96
C CYS A 361 -2.14 -16.79 -16.71
N VAL A 362 -2.71 -17.78 -17.41
CA VAL A 362 -2.00 -18.77 -18.27
C VAL A 362 -0.98 -19.67 -17.54
N PHE A 363 -0.69 -19.45 -16.25
CA PHE A 363 0.15 -20.32 -15.41
C PHE A 363 -0.59 -21.59 -14.95
N SER A 364 -1.12 -22.37 -15.90
CA SER A 364 -1.85 -23.61 -15.63
C SER A 364 -0.97 -24.74 -15.06
N SER A 365 0.35 -24.69 -15.29
CA SER A 365 1.28 -25.79 -15.01
C SER A 365 1.96 -25.76 -13.64
N ASN A 366 1.98 -24.62 -12.91
CA ASN A 366 2.58 -24.56 -11.57
C ASN A 366 1.50 -24.50 -10.48
N PRO A 367 1.23 -25.60 -9.75
CA PRO A 367 0.13 -25.68 -8.78
C PRO A 367 0.29 -24.74 -7.57
N ASN A 368 1.50 -24.20 -7.36
CA ASN A 368 1.86 -23.34 -6.23
C ASN A 368 1.93 -21.84 -6.59
N HIS A 369 1.65 -21.47 -7.84
CA HIS A 369 1.63 -20.06 -8.24
C HIS A 369 0.26 -19.42 -7.95
N HIS A 370 0.29 -18.27 -7.28
CA HIS A 370 -0.90 -17.48 -6.94
C HIS A 370 -0.74 -16.05 -7.44
N SER A 371 -1.39 -15.74 -8.56
CA SER A 371 -1.55 -14.42 -9.14
C SER A 371 -2.89 -13.79 -8.70
N SER A 372 -2.90 -12.47 -8.57
CA SER A 372 -4.11 -11.68 -8.33
C SER A 372 -4.46 -10.88 -9.58
N VAL A 373 -5.75 -10.55 -9.75
CA VAL A 373 -6.24 -9.74 -10.86
C VAL A 373 -6.39 -8.26 -10.47
N THR A 374 -5.55 -7.77 -9.55
CA THR A 374 -5.59 -6.42 -8.93
C THR A 374 -6.85 -6.12 -8.11
N LEU A 375 -6.87 -4.93 -7.50
CA LEU A 375 -8.04 -4.32 -6.89
C LEU A 375 -9.20 -4.11 -7.88
N LEU A 376 -8.93 -4.05 -9.18
CA LEU A 376 -9.92 -3.74 -10.21
C LEU A 376 -10.64 -5.00 -10.75
N GLY A 377 -9.96 -6.15 -10.74
CA GLY A 377 -10.45 -7.34 -11.44
C GLY A 377 -11.73 -7.92 -10.85
N GLN A 378 -11.82 -8.07 -9.52
CA GLN A 378 -13.01 -8.66 -8.87
C GLN A 378 -14.31 -7.86 -9.10
N PRO A 379 -14.32 -6.53 -8.91
CA PRO A 379 -15.45 -5.70 -9.30
C PRO A 379 -15.88 -5.86 -10.76
N PHE A 380 -14.91 -6.01 -11.66
CA PHE A 380 -15.19 -6.21 -13.08
C PHE A 380 -15.80 -7.60 -13.37
N ILE A 381 -15.24 -8.66 -12.79
CA ILE A 381 -15.77 -10.04 -12.91
C ILE A 381 -17.21 -10.15 -12.40
N THR A 382 -17.59 -9.34 -11.41
CA THR A 382 -18.90 -9.46 -10.73
C THR A 382 -19.99 -8.60 -11.35
N GLY A 383 -19.68 -7.62 -12.19
CA GLY A 383 -20.68 -6.72 -12.76
C GLY A 383 -20.21 -5.88 -13.95
N GLY A 384 -19.17 -6.30 -14.66
CA GLY A 384 -18.57 -5.58 -15.78
C GLY A 384 -18.12 -4.17 -15.41
N ASN A 385 -18.24 -3.25 -16.37
CA ASN A 385 -17.91 -1.84 -16.19
C ASN A 385 -18.69 -1.16 -15.05
N ILE A 386 -19.98 -1.45 -14.93
CA ILE A 386 -20.84 -0.83 -13.91
C ILE A 386 -20.42 -1.29 -12.50
N GLY A 387 -20.16 -2.60 -12.34
CA GLY A 387 -19.66 -3.17 -11.10
C GLY A 387 -18.29 -2.59 -10.70
N LEU A 388 -17.41 -2.40 -11.69
CA LEU A 388 -16.13 -1.72 -11.50
C LEU A 388 -16.30 -0.29 -10.97
N PHE A 389 -17.05 0.56 -11.68
CA PHE A 389 -17.21 1.97 -11.30
C PHE A 389 -17.89 2.13 -9.94
N LEU A 390 -18.89 1.31 -9.62
CA LEU A 390 -19.55 1.32 -8.32
C LEU A 390 -18.56 1.04 -7.18
N ASN A 391 -17.80 -0.07 -7.26
CA ASN A 391 -16.89 -0.47 -6.20
C ASN A 391 -15.66 0.43 -6.10
N ILE A 392 -15.11 0.92 -7.22
CA ILE A 392 -14.06 1.93 -7.21
C ILE A 392 -14.57 3.23 -6.57
N GLY A 393 -15.78 3.67 -6.91
CA GLY A 393 -16.40 4.85 -6.30
C GLY A 393 -16.50 4.73 -4.79
N LEU A 394 -16.99 3.59 -4.29
CA LEU A 394 -17.05 3.28 -2.86
C LEU A 394 -15.65 3.28 -2.21
N LEU A 395 -14.66 2.67 -2.88
CA LEU A 395 -13.27 2.65 -2.41
C LEU A 395 -12.69 4.07 -2.31
N ILE A 396 -12.87 4.91 -3.32
CA ILE A 396 -12.42 6.32 -3.32
C ILE A 396 -13.04 7.07 -2.15
N LEU A 397 -14.35 6.93 -1.96
CA LEU A 397 -15.07 7.60 -0.88
C LEU A 397 -14.54 7.15 0.49
N GLY A 398 -14.35 5.85 0.68
CA GLY A 398 -13.77 5.29 1.90
C GLY A 398 -12.34 5.79 2.14
N LEU A 399 -11.46 5.72 1.13
CA LEU A 399 -10.09 6.19 1.22
C LEU A 399 -9.98 7.72 1.38
N SER A 400 -10.96 8.48 0.88
CA SER A 400 -11.07 9.92 1.12
C SER A 400 -11.35 10.20 2.60
N GLY A 401 -12.32 9.47 3.19
CA GLY A 401 -12.60 9.53 4.62
C GLY A 401 -11.38 9.16 5.48
N ILE A 402 -10.68 8.07 5.12
CA ILE A 402 -9.46 7.64 5.80
C ILE A 402 -8.33 8.66 5.63
N THR A 403 -8.17 9.27 4.45
CA THR A 403 -7.16 10.31 4.22
C THR A 403 -7.44 11.57 5.06
N LEU A 404 -8.70 11.93 5.31
CA LEU A 404 -9.03 13.05 6.20
C LEU A 404 -8.47 12.85 7.62
N LEU A 405 -8.42 11.59 8.10
CA LEU A 405 -7.88 11.25 9.41
C LEU A 405 -6.37 11.45 9.54
N THR A 406 -5.65 11.58 8.41
CA THR A 406 -4.19 11.77 8.41
C THR A 406 -3.77 13.23 8.45
N ARG A 407 -4.69 14.19 8.51
CA ARG A 407 -4.35 15.63 8.46
C ARG A 407 -3.49 16.10 9.62
N GLU A 408 -3.76 15.63 10.82
CA GLU A 408 -3.00 16.01 12.01
C GLU A 408 -1.77 15.12 12.16
N THR A 409 -0.59 15.60 11.76
CA THR A 409 0.65 14.82 11.65
C THR A 409 1.01 14.02 12.92
N LEU A 410 0.74 14.56 14.10
CA LEU A 410 1.06 13.96 15.40
C LEU A 410 -0.14 13.26 16.07
N SER A 411 -1.29 13.18 15.41
CA SER A 411 -2.47 12.55 15.98
C SER A 411 -2.35 11.02 15.98
N LEU A 412 -3.06 10.41 16.92
CA LEU A 412 -3.20 8.96 16.96
C LEU A 412 -3.95 8.43 15.72
N SER A 413 -4.87 9.22 15.16
CA SER A 413 -5.58 8.83 13.93
C SER A 413 -4.64 8.73 12.72
N THR A 414 -3.72 9.68 12.56
CA THR A 414 -2.67 9.57 11.52
C THR A 414 -1.83 8.33 11.74
N LEU A 415 -1.39 8.08 12.97
CA LEU A 415 -0.61 6.88 13.30
C LEU A 415 -1.36 5.60 12.88
N SER A 416 -2.63 5.48 13.24
CA SER A 416 -3.46 4.31 12.93
C SER A 416 -3.62 4.09 11.42
N VAL A 417 -3.88 5.15 10.67
CA VAL A 417 -4.02 5.05 9.20
C VAL A 417 -2.69 4.67 8.57
N VAL A 418 -1.60 5.35 8.96
CA VAL A 418 -0.25 5.05 8.47
C VAL A 418 0.12 3.60 8.79
N ALA A 419 -0.29 3.09 9.95
CA ALA A 419 -0.05 1.69 10.29
C ALA A 419 -0.79 0.70 9.38
N LEU A 420 -1.97 1.06 8.88
CA LEU A 420 -2.74 0.25 7.95
C LEU A 420 -2.30 0.44 6.48
N THR A 421 -1.56 1.52 6.18
CA THR A 421 -1.15 1.88 4.82
C THR A 421 -0.51 0.75 4.00
N PRO A 422 0.34 -0.15 4.55
CA PRO A 422 0.91 -1.24 3.76
C PRO A 422 -0.15 -2.10 3.04
N TRP A 423 -1.33 -2.25 3.63
CA TRP A 423 -2.47 -2.94 3.01
C TRP A 423 -3.35 -2.00 2.19
N LEU A 424 -3.46 -0.72 2.56
CA LEU A 424 -4.27 0.27 1.83
C LEU A 424 -3.71 0.60 0.44
N ILE A 425 -2.40 0.46 0.24
CA ILE A 425 -1.71 0.84 -1.00
C ILE A 425 -1.38 -0.36 -1.90
N ASP A 426 -1.82 -1.55 -1.51
CA ASP A 426 -1.50 -2.78 -2.21
C ASP A 426 -2.43 -3.02 -3.41
N MET A 427 -1.99 -2.53 -4.58
CA MET A 427 -2.73 -2.65 -5.85
C MET A 427 -2.88 -4.10 -6.35
N ASP A 428 -1.96 -5.01 -5.97
CA ASP A 428 -2.06 -6.43 -6.35
C ASP A 428 -3.02 -7.21 -5.46
N GLN A 429 -3.74 -6.60 -4.52
CA GLN A 429 -4.71 -7.33 -3.72
C GLN A 429 -6.04 -7.49 -4.45
N ASN A 430 -6.65 -8.67 -4.31
CA ASN A 430 -8.04 -8.88 -4.69
C ASN A 430 -8.94 -7.94 -3.85
N PHE A 431 -9.92 -7.29 -4.48
CA PHE A 431 -10.78 -6.30 -3.81
C PHE A 431 -11.46 -6.81 -2.53
N GLY A 432 -12.07 -7.99 -2.55
CA GLY A 432 -12.73 -8.57 -1.38
C GLY A 432 -11.74 -8.88 -0.25
N LEU A 433 -10.53 -9.33 -0.60
CA LEU A 433 -9.45 -9.56 0.36
C LEU A 433 -8.91 -8.24 0.91
N TYR A 434 -8.81 -7.20 0.08
CA TYR A 434 -8.40 -5.86 0.49
C TYR A 434 -9.32 -5.31 1.58
N VAL A 435 -10.64 -5.36 1.35
CA VAL A 435 -11.64 -4.89 2.34
C VAL A 435 -11.61 -5.74 3.60
N ALA A 436 -11.56 -7.08 3.47
CA ALA A 436 -11.48 -7.98 4.61
C ALA A 436 -10.23 -7.76 5.46
N ASN A 437 -9.06 -7.60 4.82
CA ASN A 437 -7.79 -7.31 5.48
C ASN A 437 -7.82 -5.96 6.19
N LEU A 438 -8.35 -4.91 5.53
CA LEU A 438 -8.51 -3.58 6.12
C LEU A 438 -9.29 -3.65 7.43
N VAL A 439 -10.45 -4.32 7.41
CA VAL A 439 -11.31 -4.44 8.59
C VAL A 439 -10.65 -5.31 9.66
N LYS A 440 -10.08 -6.45 9.28
CA LYS A 440 -9.36 -7.35 10.20
C LYS A 440 -8.22 -6.62 10.90
N PHE A 441 -7.35 -5.96 10.15
CA PHE A 441 -6.18 -5.27 10.71
C PHE A 441 -6.59 -4.04 11.52
N PHE A 442 -7.66 -3.34 11.14
CA PHE A 442 -8.25 -2.30 11.97
C PHE A 442 -8.67 -2.85 13.34
N PHE A 443 -9.42 -3.95 13.39
CA PHE A 443 -9.83 -4.57 14.66
C PHE A 443 -8.63 -5.06 15.50
N ILE A 444 -7.54 -5.48 14.86
CA ILE A 444 -6.31 -5.89 15.56
C ILE A 444 -5.64 -4.69 16.24
N ILE A 445 -5.54 -3.55 15.56
CA ILE A 445 -4.90 -2.35 16.14
C ILE A 445 -5.85 -1.54 17.02
N PHE A 446 -7.17 -1.71 16.90
CA PHE A 446 -8.18 -0.91 17.60
C PHE A 446 -8.05 -0.92 19.13
N PRO A 447 -7.86 -2.09 19.81
CA PRO A 447 -7.58 -2.11 21.24
C PRO A 447 -6.35 -1.27 21.62
N LEU A 448 -5.31 -1.28 20.78
CA LEU A 448 -4.09 -0.51 21.04
C LEU A 448 -4.31 1.00 20.92
N ILE A 449 -5.12 1.41 19.94
CA ILE A 449 -5.55 2.80 19.79
C ILE A 449 -6.24 3.26 21.08
N ILE A 450 -7.12 2.43 21.65
CA ILE A 450 -7.79 2.73 22.92
C ILE A 450 -6.79 2.83 24.07
N ILE A 451 -5.96 1.82 24.27
CA ILE A 451 -4.97 1.75 25.38
C ILE A 451 -4.01 2.94 25.34
N ILE A 452 -3.44 3.25 24.17
CA ILE A 452 -2.55 4.41 23.99
C ILE A 452 -3.34 5.68 24.19
N GLY A 453 -4.53 5.78 23.60
CA GLY A 453 -5.41 6.92 23.78
C GLY A 453 -5.68 7.29 25.23
N PHE A 454 -5.91 6.30 26.09
CA PHE A 454 -6.03 6.48 27.53
C PHE A 454 -4.74 6.97 28.16
N SER A 455 -3.61 6.31 27.85
CA SER A 455 -2.28 6.69 28.32
C SER A 455 -1.96 8.15 27.99
N GLU A 456 -2.33 8.60 26.78
CA GLU A 456 -2.12 9.97 26.30
C GLU A 456 -3.17 10.99 26.81
N LYS A 457 -4.15 10.56 27.62
CA LYS A 457 -5.32 11.36 28.05
C LYS A 457 -6.06 12.03 26.88
N ASN A 458 -6.23 11.30 25.78
CA ASN A 458 -6.85 11.84 24.56
C ASN A 458 -8.35 12.13 24.79
N LYS A 459 -8.73 13.42 24.71
CA LYS A 459 -10.11 13.89 24.94
C LYS A 459 -11.14 13.22 24.02
N HIS A 460 -10.76 12.82 22.80
CA HIS A 460 -11.68 12.18 21.86
C HIS A 460 -12.04 10.75 22.29
N ILE A 461 -11.06 10.02 22.83
CA ILE A 461 -11.27 8.65 23.34
C ILE A 461 -12.08 8.71 24.63
N TRP A 462 -11.78 9.64 25.53
CA TRP A 462 -12.63 9.92 26.69
C TRP A 462 -14.08 10.25 26.32
N ARG A 463 -14.31 11.06 25.27
CA ARG A 463 -15.67 11.33 24.76
C ARG A 463 -16.33 10.10 24.18
N PHE A 464 -15.61 9.29 23.40
CA PHE A 464 -16.13 8.05 22.82
C PHE A 464 -16.57 7.07 23.91
N ILE A 465 -15.77 6.91 24.97
CA ILE A 465 -16.14 6.06 26.12
C ILE A 465 -17.30 6.66 26.90
N ASN A 466 -17.35 7.98 27.09
CA ASN A 466 -18.50 8.63 27.71
C ASN A 466 -19.77 8.54 26.86
N LEU A 467 -19.66 8.25 25.56
CA LEU A 467 -20.81 7.96 24.69
C LEU A 467 -21.21 6.47 24.76
N LEU A 468 -20.24 5.56 24.87
CA LEU A 468 -20.48 4.12 25.05
C LEU A 468 -21.01 3.78 26.45
N ASN A 469 -20.48 4.45 27.47
CA ASN A 469 -21.09 4.55 28.78
C ASN A 469 -22.30 5.47 28.61
N LEU A 470 -23.40 4.94 28.09
CA LEU A 470 -24.77 5.47 28.25
C LEU A 470 -25.06 5.61 29.75
N ARG A 471 -24.36 6.54 30.41
CA ARG A 471 -24.50 6.83 31.81
C ARG A 471 -25.80 7.60 31.90
N GLU A 472 -26.86 6.86 32.19
CA GLU A 472 -28.08 7.26 32.87
C GLU A 472 -28.13 8.78 33.10
N LYS A 473 -28.54 9.51 32.08
CA LYS A 473 -29.14 10.83 32.26
C LYS A 473 -30.65 10.65 32.31
N THR A 474 -31.09 9.81 33.22
CA THR A 474 -32.44 9.85 33.79
C THR A 474 -32.27 10.39 35.20
N LYS A 475 -32.35 11.71 35.33
CA LYS A 475 -32.83 12.34 36.55
C LYS A 475 -34.24 12.81 36.28
#